data_AF-A0A3Q0D4R2-F1
#
_entry.id   AF-A0A3Q0D4R2-F1
#
_cell.length_a   1.000
_cell.length_b   1.000
_cell.length_c   1.000
_cell.angle_alpha   90.00
_cell.angle_beta   90.00
_cell.angle_gamma   90.00
#
_symmetry.space_group_name_H-M   'P 1'
#
loop_
_entity.id
_entity.type
_entity.pdbx_description
1 polymer ?
#
loop_
_entity_poly.entity_id
_entity_poly.type
_entity_poly.pdbx_seq_one_letter_code
_entity_poly.pdbx_strand_id
1 'polypeptide(L)'
;MKLDDRNWAIQNFPPLGSMVLLEQLRTPAVDFMSFYACASYVFLQENTPVRTNAEYFLLKKIGLRRQRKKKGICFSESGLCAMEELVSVCCDGCPVILLCGACDIGKSTFSRILINQLLNSLPGVDYLECDLGQTEFTPPGCVALLNITEPLLGPPFTHPRRPQKMVYYGKMSCHNDYENYIEMIKYVFRDYKRESPLIINTMGWVKDEGLLLLVDLIRVLSPNYVVQLSGRGRTMSALTSEYVELTDGLYTKSKTKRRHRGFEIEEFGDSLELTDEDKDCCPVPAFTGHKLIAVHSEFICDKNEKNRAKYNKIFRDLAVLGYLSQMMPPVPGPLTPLHSLTPYQVPFNAVALRITHADVAPSHILCAVNASWVGLCKIVDDMKGYTRGPILLAQNPICDCLGFGICRGIDMDQRLYHILTPLPPEELKAVNCLLVGAIPIPHCIFKKQPGPEGTIPYVTTDYNLKLPGASEKIGDREYEHSFLGYKSYKRK
;
A
#
# COMPACT_ATOMS: atom_id res chain seq x y z
N MET A 1 5.48 -22.55 -3.60
CA MET A 1 6.44 -23.39 -4.35
C MET A 1 7.84 -22.98 -3.94
N LYS A 2 8.68 -23.92 -3.48
CA LYS A 2 10.02 -23.56 -2.98
C LYS A 2 10.94 -23.15 -4.13
N LEU A 3 12.07 -22.51 -3.82
CA LEU A 3 13.05 -22.12 -4.83
C LEU A 3 13.56 -23.34 -5.61
N ASP A 4 13.84 -24.45 -4.93
CA ASP A 4 14.31 -25.69 -5.57
C ASP A 4 13.31 -26.24 -6.58
N ASP A 5 12.01 -26.18 -6.27
CA ASP A 5 10.94 -26.62 -7.17
C ASP A 5 10.90 -25.73 -8.43
N ARG A 6 11.07 -24.41 -8.27
CA ARG A 6 11.15 -23.44 -9.39
C ARG A 6 12.36 -23.72 -10.26
N ASN A 7 13.53 -23.85 -9.65
CA ASN A 7 14.79 -24.12 -10.34
C ASN A 7 14.74 -25.44 -11.11
N TRP A 8 14.25 -26.50 -10.45
CA TRP A 8 14.06 -27.79 -11.09
C TRP A 8 13.16 -27.67 -12.31
N ALA A 9 12.04 -26.97 -12.18
CA ALA A 9 11.08 -26.87 -13.26
C ALA A 9 11.62 -26.03 -14.44
N ILE A 10 12.39 -24.97 -14.19
CA ILE A 10 13.05 -24.17 -15.23
C ILE A 10 14.13 -24.99 -15.95
N GLN A 11 14.92 -25.78 -15.23
CA GLN A 11 15.99 -26.60 -15.82
C GLN A 11 15.47 -27.78 -16.65
N ASN A 12 14.31 -28.33 -16.28
CA ASN A 12 13.76 -29.55 -16.90
C ASN A 12 12.67 -29.29 -17.93
N PHE A 13 12.20 -28.04 -18.09
CA PHE A 13 11.25 -27.70 -19.15
C PHE A 13 11.95 -27.30 -20.45
N PRO A 14 11.40 -27.71 -21.62
CA PRO A 14 11.96 -27.32 -22.90
C PRO A 14 11.96 -25.79 -23.07
N PRO A 15 13.00 -25.21 -23.72
CA PRO A 15 13.17 -23.76 -23.85
C PRO A 15 12.06 -23.04 -24.63
N LEU A 16 11.21 -23.79 -25.35
CA LEU A 16 10.04 -23.28 -26.09
C LEU A 16 8.71 -23.57 -25.38
N GLY A 17 8.75 -24.21 -24.21
CA GLY A 17 7.58 -24.50 -23.39
C GLY A 17 7.29 -23.39 -22.40
N SER A 18 6.02 -23.18 -22.06
CA SER A 18 5.61 -22.32 -20.96
C SER A 18 4.93 -23.16 -19.89
N MET A 19 5.37 -23.01 -18.65
CA MET A 19 4.65 -23.52 -17.50
C MET A 19 3.73 -22.45 -16.94
N VAL A 20 2.51 -22.83 -16.59
CA VAL A 20 1.55 -21.93 -15.96
C VAL A 20 1.22 -22.47 -14.58
N LEU A 21 1.63 -21.74 -13.55
CA LEU A 21 1.20 -22.03 -12.19
C LEU A 21 -0.19 -21.42 -11.99
N LEU A 22 -1.17 -22.26 -11.67
CA LEU A 22 -2.54 -21.84 -11.37
C LEU A 22 -2.80 -22.02 -9.89
N GLU A 23 -3.36 -20.99 -9.27
CA GLU A 23 -3.82 -21.03 -7.88
C GLU A 23 -5.35 -21.00 -7.85
N GLN A 24 -5.93 -21.71 -6.88
CA GLN A 24 -7.36 -21.70 -6.69
C GLN A 24 -7.80 -20.31 -6.21
N LEU A 25 -8.62 -19.62 -7.01
CA LEU A 25 -9.14 -18.29 -6.65
C LEU A 25 -10.02 -18.32 -5.38
N ARG A 26 -10.70 -19.46 -5.11
CA ARG A 26 -11.49 -19.61 -3.88
C ARG A 26 -10.56 -19.82 -2.69
N THR A 27 -10.39 -18.77 -1.91
CA THR A 27 -9.69 -18.75 -0.63
C THR A 27 -10.65 -18.23 0.44
N PRO A 28 -10.38 -18.46 1.75
CA PRO A 28 -11.18 -17.85 2.82
C PRO A 28 -11.30 -16.32 2.66
N ALA A 29 -10.25 -15.68 2.14
CA ALA A 29 -10.24 -14.27 1.82
C ALA A 29 -11.26 -13.88 0.73
N VAL A 30 -11.29 -14.63 -0.36
CA VAL A 30 -12.26 -14.42 -1.45
C VAL A 30 -13.68 -14.72 -1.01
N ASP A 31 -13.89 -15.78 -0.23
CA ASP A 31 -15.21 -16.10 0.28
C ASP A 31 -15.71 -15.01 1.27
N PHE A 32 -14.83 -14.51 2.14
CA PHE A 32 -15.09 -13.36 3.01
C PHE A 32 -15.46 -12.10 2.22
N MET A 33 -14.70 -11.76 1.19
CA MET A 33 -15.00 -10.59 0.35
C MET A 33 -16.29 -10.78 -0.45
N SER A 34 -16.58 -12.01 -0.88
CA SER A 34 -17.81 -12.36 -1.62
C SER A 34 -19.07 -12.24 -0.76
N PHE A 35 -18.93 -12.31 0.56
CA PHE A 35 -20.01 -12.02 1.51
C PHE A 35 -20.52 -10.58 1.42
N TYR A 36 -19.66 -9.64 1.03
CA TYR A 36 -20.02 -8.24 0.86
C TYR A 36 -20.37 -7.93 -0.60
N ALA A 37 -21.62 -7.54 -0.86
CA ALA A 37 -22.10 -7.19 -2.21
C ALA A 37 -21.29 -6.07 -2.90
N CYS A 38 -20.58 -5.24 -2.14
CA CYS A 38 -19.68 -4.18 -2.64
C CYS A 38 -18.37 -4.72 -3.27
N ALA A 39 -18.02 -5.98 -3.01
CA ALA A 39 -16.77 -6.60 -3.43
C ALA A 39 -17.01 -7.89 -4.24
N SER A 40 -18.15 -8.56 -4.05
CA SER A 40 -18.48 -9.81 -4.75
C SER A 40 -18.45 -9.72 -6.27
N TYR A 41 -18.78 -8.55 -6.86
CA TYR A 41 -18.74 -8.37 -8.31
C TYR A 41 -17.33 -8.47 -8.92
N VAL A 42 -16.28 -8.26 -8.12
CA VAL A 42 -14.88 -8.37 -8.57
C VAL A 42 -14.51 -9.83 -8.87
N PHE A 43 -15.20 -10.78 -8.23
CA PHE A 43 -15.02 -12.21 -8.45
C PHE A 43 -15.98 -12.81 -9.48
N LEU A 44 -16.89 -11.99 -10.02
CA LEU A 44 -17.77 -12.43 -11.10
C LEU A 44 -16.97 -12.51 -12.40
N GLN A 45 -16.94 -13.70 -12.99
CA GLN A 45 -16.33 -13.88 -14.31
C GLN A 45 -17.14 -13.07 -15.34
N GLU A 46 -16.49 -12.09 -16.00
CA GLU A 46 -17.15 -11.28 -17.04
C GLU A 46 -17.73 -12.18 -18.14
N ASN A 47 -19.07 -12.15 -18.28
CA ASN A 47 -19.95 -12.53 -19.38
C ASN A 47 -19.58 -13.73 -20.30
N THR A 48 -20.60 -14.54 -20.57
CA THR A 48 -20.62 -15.63 -21.56
C THR A 48 -20.04 -15.18 -22.91
N PRO A 49 -19.12 -15.94 -23.52
CA PRO A 49 -18.47 -15.52 -24.76
C PRO A 49 -19.47 -15.45 -25.92
N VAL A 50 -19.18 -14.58 -26.88
CA VAL A 50 -19.96 -14.40 -28.12
C VAL A 50 -19.84 -15.61 -29.06
N ARG A 51 -18.78 -16.43 -28.92
CA ARG A 51 -18.57 -17.68 -29.67
C ARG A 51 -18.04 -18.77 -28.76
N THR A 52 -18.68 -19.92 -28.78
CA THR A 52 -18.27 -21.15 -28.07
C THR A 52 -17.71 -22.15 -29.09
N ASN A 53 -16.49 -22.64 -28.86
CA ASN A 53 -15.87 -23.72 -29.62
C ASN A 53 -15.32 -24.78 -28.65
N ALA A 54 -14.87 -25.93 -29.17
CA ALA A 54 -14.33 -27.02 -28.33
C ALA A 54 -13.15 -26.58 -27.45
N GLU A 55 -12.25 -25.75 -28.00
CA GLU A 55 -11.13 -25.13 -27.28
C GLU A 55 -11.62 -24.30 -26.08
N TYR A 56 -12.66 -23.49 -26.27
CA TYR A 56 -13.25 -22.69 -25.19
C TYR A 56 -13.79 -23.57 -24.06
N PHE A 57 -14.46 -24.68 -24.37
CA PHE A 57 -14.95 -25.59 -23.33
C PHE A 57 -13.80 -26.26 -22.57
N LEU A 58 -12.72 -26.63 -23.26
CA LEU A 58 -11.53 -27.21 -22.62
C LEU A 58 -10.85 -26.20 -21.69
N LEU A 59 -10.57 -24.99 -22.16
CA LEU A 59 -9.97 -23.93 -21.37
C LEU A 59 -10.87 -23.52 -20.19
N LYS A 60 -12.19 -23.43 -20.41
CA LYS A 60 -13.15 -23.10 -19.35
C LYS A 60 -13.15 -24.13 -18.22
N LYS A 61 -12.97 -25.42 -18.52
CA LYS A 61 -12.89 -26.47 -17.48
C LYS A 61 -11.74 -26.25 -16.50
N ILE A 62 -10.64 -25.65 -16.96
CA ILE A 62 -9.46 -25.30 -16.14
C ILE A 62 -9.45 -23.81 -15.75
N GLY A 63 -10.58 -23.10 -15.89
CA GLY A 63 -10.70 -21.69 -15.51
C GLY A 63 -10.04 -20.68 -16.46
N LEU A 64 -9.53 -21.13 -17.61
CA LEU A 64 -8.88 -20.27 -18.59
C LEU A 64 -9.86 -19.76 -19.65
N ARG A 65 -9.61 -18.55 -20.15
CA ARG A 65 -10.32 -17.98 -21.30
C ARG A 65 -9.33 -17.34 -22.25
N ARG A 66 -9.43 -17.67 -23.53
CA ARG A 66 -8.66 -16.98 -24.57
C ARG A 66 -9.10 -15.52 -24.66
N GLN A 67 -8.15 -14.61 -24.44
CA GLN A 67 -8.36 -13.18 -24.52
C GLN A 67 -7.78 -12.63 -25.83
N ARG A 68 -8.39 -11.57 -26.38
CA ARG A 68 -7.80 -10.87 -27.54
C ARG A 68 -6.46 -10.24 -27.13
N LYS A 69 -5.46 -10.25 -28.03
CA LYS A 69 -4.12 -9.68 -27.79
C LYS A 69 -4.16 -8.25 -27.23
N LYS A 70 -5.09 -7.41 -27.72
CA LYS A 70 -5.36 -6.05 -27.24
C LYS A 70 -5.89 -5.93 -25.80
N LYS A 71 -6.05 -7.03 -25.06
CA LYS A 71 -6.50 -7.03 -23.66
C LYS A 71 -5.56 -7.83 -22.76
N GLY A 72 -4.40 -8.25 -23.27
CA GLY A 72 -3.36 -8.91 -22.48
C GLY A 72 -2.41 -7.90 -21.85
N ILE A 73 -1.63 -8.36 -20.88
CA ILE A 73 -0.48 -7.62 -20.36
C ILE A 73 0.67 -7.82 -21.37
N CYS A 74 1.12 -6.74 -22.00
CA CYS A 74 2.19 -6.78 -22.99
C CYS A 74 3.25 -5.73 -22.65
N PHE A 75 4.52 -6.11 -22.80
CA PHE A 75 5.62 -5.15 -22.78
C PHE A 75 5.86 -4.58 -24.17
N SER A 76 6.30 -3.33 -24.22
CA SER A 76 6.99 -2.80 -25.38
C SER A 76 8.37 -3.43 -25.51
N GLU A 77 9.02 -3.24 -26.66
CA GLU A 77 10.42 -3.62 -26.86
C GLU A 77 11.34 -3.05 -25.77
N SER A 78 11.20 -1.75 -25.47
CA SER A 78 11.95 -1.11 -24.37
C SER A 78 11.67 -1.73 -22.99
N GLY A 79 10.44 -2.21 -22.76
CA GLY A 79 10.08 -2.89 -21.53
C GLY A 79 10.69 -4.28 -21.40
N LEU A 80 10.83 -5.01 -22.51
CA LEU A 80 11.52 -6.31 -22.55
C LEU A 80 13.02 -6.14 -22.32
N CYS A 81 13.68 -5.21 -23.03
CA CYS A 81 15.10 -4.93 -22.82
C CYS A 81 15.40 -4.49 -21.38
N ALA A 82 14.54 -3.63 -20.81
CA ALA A 82 14.65 -3.24 -19.41
C ALA A 82 14.53 -4.44 -18.46
N MET A 83 13.62 -5.39 -18.76
CA MET A 83 13.42 -6.57 -17.92
C MET A 83 14.61 -7.53 -17.99
N GLU A 84 15.14 -7.79 -19.18
CA GLU A 84 16.34 -8.59 -19.37
C GLU A 84 17.55 -7.99 -18.63
N GLU A 85 17.78 -6.67 -18.78
CA GLU A 85 18.86 -5.99 -18.10
C GLU A 85 18.72 -6.09 -16.57
N LEU A 86 17.54 -5.77 -16.03
CA LEU A 86 17.28 -5.78 -14.59
C LEU A 86 17.42 -7.18 -13.98
N VAL A 87 16.94 -8.21 -14.68
CA VAL A 87 17.10 -9.60 -14.23
C VAL A 87 18.58 -9.98 -14.19
N SER A 88 19.36 -9.64 -15.23
CA SER A 88 20.79 -9.92 -15.27
C SER A 88 21.53 -9.31 -14.08
N VAL A 89 21.34 -8.00 -13.83
CA VAL A 89 22.08 -7.29 -12.78
C VAL A 89 21.65 -7.69 -11.36
N CYS A 90 20.42 -8.17 -11.18
CA CYS A 90 19.93 -8.71 -9.90
C CYS A 90 20.43 -10.14 -9.63
N CYS A 91 20.74 -10.92 -10.67
CA CYS A 91 21.38 -12.21 -10.49
C CYS A 91 22.85 -12.06 -10.06
N ASP A 92 23.52 -10.99 -10.49
CA ASP A 92 24.93 -10.71 -10.19
C ASP A 92 25.15 -9.88 -8.92
N GLY A 93 24.10 -9.34 -8.30
CA GLY A 93 24.22 -8.50 -7.11
C GLY A 93 22.89 -8.08 -6.50
N CYS A 94 22.93 -7.18 -5.52
CA CYS A 94 21.75 -6.65 -4.82
C CYS A 94 21.54 -5.15 -5.13
N PRO A 95 21.14 -4.80 -6.38
CA PRO A 95 20.91 -3.41 -6.76
C PRO A 95 19.64 -2.86 -6.11
N VAL A 96 19.62 -1.54 -5.91
CA VAL A 96 18.42 -0.78 -5.55
C VAL A 96 17.80 -0.20 -6.83
N ILE A 97 16.56 -0.54 -7.10
CA ILE A 97 15.83 -0.20 -8.34
C ILE A 97 14.61 0.64 -7.95
N LEU A 98 14.56 1.90 -8.39
CA LEU A 98 13.44 2.80 -8.15
C LEU A 98 12.57 2.93 -9.40
N LEU A 99 11.26 2.66 -9.26
CA LEU A 99 10.28 2.76 -10.33
C LEU A 99 9.52 4.08 -10.21
N CYS A 100 9.57 4.92 -11.25
CA CYS A 100 8.85 6.18 -11.32
C CYS A 100 8.06 6.33 -12.63
N GLY A 101 7.13 7.29 -12.65
CA GLY A 101 6.25 7.55 -13.79
C GLY A 101 4.84 7.94 -13.37
N ALA A 102 4.07 8.51 -14.31
CA ALA A 102 2.75 9.08 -14.04
C ALA A 102 1.76 8.06 -13.44
N CYS A 103 0.68 8.54 -12.81
CA CYS A 103 -0.43 7.70 -12.39
C CYS A 103 -0.96 6.85 -13.56
N ASP A 104 -1.30 5.60 -13.27
CA ASP A 104 -1.90 4.64 -14.21
C ASP A 104 -1.00 4.19 -15.37
N ILE A 105 0.32 4.44 -15.32
CA ILE A 105 1.27 4.02 -16.37
C ILE A 105 1.71 2.55 -16.25
N GLY A 106 1.31 1.85 -15.19
CA GLY A 106 1.63 0.43 -14.96
C GLY A 106 2.91 0.16 -14.17
N LYS A 107 3.33 1.08 -13.28
CA LYS A 107 4.46 0.88 -12.35
C LYS A 107 4.30 -0.41 -11.54
N SER A 108 3.19 -0.57 -10.81
CA SER A 108 2.93 -1.77 -10.01
C SER A 108 2.86 -3.04 -10.87
N THR A 109 2.36 -2.95 -12.11
CA THR A 109 2.36 -4.08 -13.05
C THR A 109 3.79 -4.48 -13.41
N PHE A 110 4.65 -3.50 -13.74
CA PHE A 110 6.06 -3.73 -13.99
C PHE A 110 6.76 -4.34 -12.76
N SER A 111 6.51 -3.80 -11.55
CA SER A 111 7.05 -4.32 -10.29
C SER A 111 6.70 -5.79 -10.10
N ARG A 112 5.41 -6.17 -10.21
CA ARG A 112 4.98 -7.56 -10.00
C ARG A 112 5.63 -8.52 -10.98
N ILE A 113 5.75 -8.12 -12.24
CA ILE A 113 6.38 -8.96 -13.25
C ILE A 113 7.88 -9.09 -12.98
N LEU A 114 8.57 -8.00 -12.64
CA LEU A 114 9.98 -8.04 -12.26
C LEU A 114 10.21 -8.96 -11.05
N ILE A 115 9.42 -8.80 -9.98
CA ILE A 115 9.48 -9.67 -8.79
C ILE A 115 9.33 -11.13 -9.20
N ASN A 116 8.31 -11.46 -10.00
CA ASN A 116 8.07 -12.84 -10.43
C ASN A 116 9.20 -13.39 -11.30
N GLN A 117 9.82 -12.57 -12.16
CA GLN A 117 10.97 -12.98 -12.96
C GLN A 117 12.20 -13.22 -12.09
N LEU A 118 12.46 -12.36 -11.11
CA LEU A 118 13.58 -12.51 -10.18
C LEU A 118 13.43 -13.72 -9.27
N LEU A 119 12.22 -14.00 -8.80
CA LEU A 119 11.92 -15.17 -7.95
C LEU A 119 12.14 -16.51 -8.66
N ASN A 120 12.32 -16.53 -9.98
CA ASN A 120 12.73 -17.73 -10.71
C ASN A 120 14.18 -18.13 -10.43
N SER A 121 15.03 -17.18 -10.03
CA SER A 121 16.47 -17.38 -9.83
C SER A 121 16.94 -17.01 -8.42
N LEU A 122 16.19 -16.18 -7.70
CA LEU A 122 16.55 -15.63 -6.39
C LEU A 122 15.65 -16.19 -5.28
N PRO A 123 16.18 -16.33 -4.04
CA PRO A 123 15.40 -16.79 -2.89
C PRO A 123 14.34 -15.78 -2.47
N GLY A 124 14.61 -14.49 -2.64
CA GLY A 124 13.70 -13.40 -2.31
C GLY A 124 14.10 -12.08 -2.97
N VAL A 125 13.18 -11.12 -2.91
CA VAL A 125 13.33 -9.77 -3.42
C VAL A 125 12.75 -8.82 -2.38
N ASP A 126 13.50 -7.79 -1.98
CA ASP A 126 12.98 -6.78 -1.08
C ASP A 126 12.13 -5.77 -1.87
N TYR A 127 11.07 -5.29 -1.25
CA TYR A 127 10.12 -4.36 -1.84
C TYR A 127 9.83 -3.22 -0.87
N LEU A 128 10.10 -1.98 -1.31
CA LEU A 128 9.76 -0.77 -0.57
C LEU A 128 8.57 -0.08 -1.25
N GLU A 129 7.45 -0.02 -0.54
CA GLU A 129 6.25 0.69 -0.95
C GLU A 129 6.29 2.13 -0.43
N CYS A 130 6.29 3.09 -1.36
CA CYS A 130 6.21 4.52 -1.06
C CYS A 130 4.91 5.16 -1.58
N ASP A 131 4.03 4.46 -2.31
CA ASP A 131 2.72 4.96 -2.73
C ASP A 131 1.66 4.76 -1.63
N LEU A 132 1.33 5.85 -0.94
CA LEU A 132 0.33 5.87 0.13
C LEU A 132 -1.11 5.56 -0.35
N GLY A 133 -1.40 5.73 -1.64
CA GLY A 133 -2.76 5.69 -2.16
C GLY A 133 -3.17 4.32 -2.70
N GLN A 134 -2.27 3.63 -3.39
CA GLN A 134 -2.47 2.29 -3.98
C GLN A 134 -1.28 1.41 -3.63
N THR A 135 -1.25 0.96 -2.38
CA THR A 135 -0.22 0.08 -1.82
C THR A 135 -0.30 -1.34 -2.39
N GLU A 136 0.85 -1.97 -2.54
CA GLU A 136 0.99 -3.43 -2.62
C GLU A 136 1.17 -4.01 -1.20
N PHE A 137 0.62 -5.20 -0.93
CA PHE A 137 0.76 -5.97 0.33
C PHE A 137 0.14 -5.40 1.61
N THR A 138 0.06 -4.08 1.77
CA THR A 138 -0.47 -3.43 2.98
C THR A 138 -1.78 -2.70 2.70
N PRO A 139 -2.57 -2.37 3.74
CA PRO A 139 -3.63 -1.38 3.62
C PRO A 139 -3.10 0.00 3.15
N PRO A 140 -3.96 0.88 2.63
CA PRO A 140 -3.56 2.21 2.17
C PRO A 140 -3.07 3.10 3.33
N GLY A 141 -2.26 4.10 2.98
CA GLY A 141 -1.69 5.07 3.93
C GLY A 141 -0.46 4.56 4.67
N CYS A 142 0.29 3.61 4.09
CA CYS A 142 1.47 3.01 4.69
C CYS A 142 2.71 3.22 3.82
N VAL A 143 3.86 3.37 4.47
CA VAL A 143 5.18 3.13 3.88
C VAL A 143 5.70 1.83 4.47
N ALA A 144 6.12 0.89 3.63
CA ALA A 144 6.45 -0.46 4.09
C ALA A 144 7.61 -1.09 3.33
N LEU A 145 8.48 -1.80 4.05
CA LEU A 145 9.53 -2.66 3.52
C LEU A 145 9.12 -4.12 3.75
N LEU A 146 9.15 -4.93 2.68
CA LEU A 146 8.77 -6.33 2.70
C LEU A 146 9.83 -7.20 2.03
N ASN A 147 10.02 -8.42 2.53
CA ASN A 147 10.79 -9.45 1.84
C ASN A 147 9.82 -10.40 1.12
N ILE A 148 9.91 -10.45 -0.21
CA ILE A 148 9.00 -11.23 -1.05
C ILE A 148 9.72 -12.50 -1.51
N THR A 149 9.21 -13.66 -1.12
CA THR A 149 9.79 -14.98 -1.43
C THR A 149 8.91 -15.84 -2.34
N GLU A 150 7.67 -15.41 -2.55
CA GLU A 150 6.63 -16.16 -3.27
C GLU A 150 6.02 -15.34 -4.42
N PRO A 151 5.72 -15.97 -5.57
CA PRO A 151 5.17 -15.28 -6.73
C PRO A 151 3.87 -14.52 -6.46
N LEU A 152 3.68 -13.41 -7.16
CA LEU A 152 2.52 -12.53 -7.10
C LEU A 152 1.58 -12.86 -8.27
N LEU A 153 0.52 -13.61 -8.00
CA LEU A 153 -0.39 -14.15 -9.03
C LEU A 153 -1.78 -13.50 -9.04
N GLY A 154 -1.98 -12.42 -8.28
CA GLY A 154 -3.27 -11.75 -8.17
C GLY A 154 -3.15 -10.22 -8.02
N PRO A 155 -4.28 -9.52 -7.89
CA PRO A 155 -4.32 -8.11 -7.51
C PRO A 155 -3.98 -7.92 -6.01
N PRO A 156 -3.61 -6.70 -5.56
CA PRO A 156 -3.02 -6.46 -4.23
C PRO A 156 -3.80 -7.07 -3.05
N PHE A 157 -5.13 -7.04 -3.12
CA PHE A 157 -6.01 -7.52 -2.05
C PHE A 157 -6.00 -9.05 -1.86
N THR A 158 -5.41 -9.83 -2.77
CA THR A 158 -5.38 -11.30 -2.65
C THR A 158 -4.16 -11.82 -1.92
N HIS A 159 -3.18 -10.96 -1.65
CA HIS A 159 -1.92 -11.35 -1.03
C HIS A 159 -1.42 -10.27 -0.05
N PRO A 160 -2.25 -9.80 0.89
CA PRO A 160 -1.75 -8.97 1.97
C PRO A 160 -0.71 -9.75 2.77
N ARG A 161 0.43 -9.12 3.07
CA ARG A 161 1.57 -9.75 3.76
C ARG A 161 2.02 -8.90 4.93
N ARG A 162 2.61 -9.56 5.92
CA ARG A 162 3.26 -8.88 7.04
C ARG A 162 4.55 -8.19 6.56
N PRO A 163 4.70 -6.88 6.73
CA PRO A 163 5.94 -6.19 6.41
C PRO A 163 7.06 -6.50 7.40
N GLN A 164 8.31 -6.40 6.95
CA GLN A 164 9.47 -6.38 7.84
C GLN A 164 9.47 -5.11 8.69
N LYS A 165 9.18 -3.97 8.05
CA LYS A 165 9.11 -2.65 8.67
C LYS A 165 7.98 -1.86 8.02
N MET A 166 7.16 -1.19 8.81
CA MET A 166 6.05 -0.39 8.30
C MET A 166 5.80 0.81 9.19
N VAL A 167 5.50 1.95 8.58
CA VAL A 167 5.02 3.16 9.28
C VAL A 167 3.66 3.53 8.71
N TYR A 168 2.72 3.85 9.60
CA TYR A 168 1.38 4.30 9.21
C TYR A 168 1.33 5.83 9.09
N TYR A 169 1.29 6.31 7.84
CA TYR A 169 1.14 7.73 7.53
C TYR A 169 -0.26 8.25 7.86
N GLY A 170 -1.28 7.40 7.75
CA GLY A 170 -2.66 7.76 8.11
C GLY A 170 -3.43 8.56 7.06
N LYS A 171 -2.82 8.91 5.93
CA LYS A 171 -3.51 9.56 4.79
C LYS A 171 -3.09 8.89 3.49
N MET A 172 -3.90 9.03 2.45
CA MET A 172 -3.63 8.48 1.11
C MET A 172 -2.72 9.39 0.25
N SER A 173 -2.23 10.49 0.81
CA SER A 173 -1.49 11.55 0.12
C SER A 173 -0.64 12.29 1.13
N CYS A 174 0.59 12.62 0.74
CA CYS A 174 1.53 13.41 1.54
C CYS A 174 1.50 14.91 1.21
N HIS A 175 0.54 15.36 0.41
CA HIS A 175 0.41 16.77 0.05
C HIS A 175 0.32 17.65 1.31
N ASN A 176 1.12 18.72 1.34
CA ASN A 176 1.33 19.63 2.49
C ASN A 176 2.15 19.09 3.67
N ASP A 177 2.69 17.87 3.61
CA ASP A 177 3.52 17.29 4.68
C ASP A 177 4.59 16.33 4.10
N TYR A 178 5.35 16.86 3.15
CA TYR A 178 6.38 16.11 2.42
C TYR A 178 7.59 15.74 3.28
N GLU A 179 7.96 16.61 4.23
CA GLU A 179 9.09 16.40 5.12
C GLU A 179 8.89 15.15 5.99
N ASN A 180 7.76 15.08 6.69
CA ASN A 180 7.39 13.91 7.48
C ASN A 180 7.32 12.63 6.63
N TYR A 181 6.79 12.72 5.41
CA TYR A 181 6.78 11.59 4.48
C TYR A 181 8.20 11.11 4.10
N ILE A 182 9.14 12.02 3.83
CA ILE A 182 10.54 11.67 3.56
C ILE A 182 11.19 11.04 4.79
N GLU A 183 10.97 11.59 5.99
CA GLU A 183 11.51 11.04 7.23
C GLU A 183 10.96 9.64 7.54
N MET A 184 9.68 9.38 7.29
CA MET A 184 9.11 8.03 7.40
C MET A 184 9.74 7.05 6.40
N ILE A 185 9.99 7.47 5.16
CA ILE A 185 10.70 6.65 4.17
C ILE A 185 12.12 6.34 4.64
N LYS A 186 12.87 7.34 5.12
CA LYS A 186 14.21 7.13 5.67
C LYS A 186 14.17 6.14 6.82
N TYR A 187 13.21 6.29 7.74
CA TYR A 187 13.04 5.41 8.88
C TYR A 187 12.80 3.96 8.45
N VAL A 188 11.93 3.71 7.47
CA VAL A 188 11.67 2.36 6.94
C VAL A 188 12.87 1.82 6.15
N PHE A 189 13.53 2.66 5.36
CA PHE A 189 14.66 2.27 4.52
C PHE A 189 15.91 1.87 5.32
N ARG A 190 16.09 2.39 6.54
CA ARG A 190 17.20 1.99 7.44
C ARG A 190 17.22 0.50 7.75
N ASP A 191 16.07 -0.18 7.69
CA ASP A 191 15.97 -1.61 7.93
C ASP A 191 16.33 -2.46 6.69
N TYR A 192 16.62 -1.83 5.54
CA TYR A 192 17.07 -2.55 4.35
C TYR A 192 18.52 -3.03 4.50
N LYS A 193 18.69 -4.35 4.63
CA LYS A 193 19.99 -4.99 4.89
C LYS A 193 20.87 -5.20 3.66
N ARG A 194 20.32 -5.00 2.46
CA ARG A 194 21.02 -5.23 1.18
C ARG A 194 21.47 -6.68 0.96
N GLU A 195 20.69 -7.63 1.48
CA GLU A 195 20.85 -9.08 1.28
C GLU A 195 20.11 -9.59 0.03
N SER A 196 19.19 -8.79 -0.51
CA SER A 196 18.45 -9.07 -1.74
C SER A 196 18.29 -7.79 -2.57
N PRO A 197 18.07 -7.89 -3.89
CA PRO A 197 17.71 -6.74 -4.71
C PRO A 197 16.47 -6.04 -4.15
N LEU A 198 16.47 -4.70 -4.19
CA LEU A 198 15.36 -3.90 -3.68
C LEU A 198 14.63 -3.22 -4.82
N ILE A 199 13.32 -3.41 -4.88
CA ILE A 199 12.42 -2.69 -5.78
C ILE A 199 11.64 -1.65 -4.99
N ILE A 200 11.74 -0.39 -5.39
CA ILE A 200 11.06 0.74 -4.75
C ILE A 200 9.94 1.22 -5.67
N ASN A 201 8.69 1.15 -5.21
CA ASN A 201 7.54 1.73 -5.91
C ASN A 201 7.24 3.12 -5.39
N THR A 202 7.14 4.11 -6.29
CA THR A 202 6.81 5.50 -5.91
C THR A 202 5.39 5.87 -6.31
N MET A 203 4.90 6.97 -5.74
CA MET A 203 3.66 7.61 -6.20
C MET A 203 3.73 8.07 -7.67
N GLY A 204 2.57 8.31 -8.27
CA GLY A 204 2.44 8.72 -9.67
C GLY A 204 2.56 10.23 -9.95
N TRP A 205 3.14 11.01 -9.04
CA TRP A 205 3.24 12.47 -9.16
C TRP A 205 4.53 12.83 -9.89
N VAL A 206 4.40 13.37 -11.10
CA VAL A 206 5.52 13.61 -12.02
C VAL A 206 5.63 15.06 -12.49
N LYS A 207 4.94 15.97 -11.79
CA LYS A 207 4.87 17.41 -12.10
C LYS A 207 5.04 18.21 -10.81
N ASP A 208 5.49 19.45 -10.97
CA ASP A 208 5.57 20.46 -9.90
C ASP A 208 6.25 19.89 -8.64
N GLU A 209 5.67 20.10 -7.46
CA GLU A 209 6.19 19.58 -6.18
C GLU A 209 6.41 18.07 -6.19
N GLY A 210 5.57 17.32 -6.90
CA GLY A 210 5.72 15.86 -7.02
C GLY A 210 7.00 15.45 -7.76
N LEU A 211 7.42 16.22 -8.77
CA LEU A 211 8.69 15.99 -9.46
C LEU A 211 9.87 16.33 -8.54
N LEU A 212 9.77 17.42 -7.79
CA LEU A 212 10.80 17.83 -6.82
C LEU A 212 10.94 16.82 -5.68
N LEU A 213 9.83 16.26 -5.21
CA LEU A 213 9.81 15.15 -4.26
C LEU A 213 10.50 13.91 -4.82
N LEU A 214 10.26 13.54 -6.08
CA LEU A 214 10.97 12.42 -6.72
C LEU A 214 12.49 12.66 -6.78
N VAL A 215 12.93 13.89 -7.03
CA VAL A 215 14.37 14.26 -6.97
C VAL A 215 14.92 14.06 -5.56
N ASP A 216 14.20 14.49 -4.52
CA ASP A 216 14.59 14.25 -3.13
C ASP A 216 14.67 12.75 -2.81
N LEU A 217 13.67 11.96 -3.21
CA LEU A 217 13.65 10.52 -2.97
C LEU A 217 14.81 9.80 -3.66
N ILE A 218 15.14 10.15 -4.90
CA ILE A 218 16.29 9.56 -5.61
C ILE A 218 17.60 9.89 -4.88
N ARG A 219 17.76 11.12 -4.38
CA ARG A 219 18.96 11.51 -3.63
C ARG A 219 19.05 10.79 -2.28
N VAL A 220 17.94 10.70 -1.55
CA VAL A 220 17.87 10.10 -0.21
C VAL A 220 18.05 8.58 -0.26
N LEU A 221 17.44 7.91 -1.24
CA LEU A 221 17.47 6.45 -1.37
C LEU A 221 18.66 5.94 -2.20
N SER A 222 19.33 6.84 -2.93
CA SER A 222 20.50 6.57 -3.78
C SER A 222 20.41 5.26 -4.59
N PRO A 223 19.36 5.10 -5.43
CA PRO A 223 19.16 3.87 -6.18
C PRO A 223 20.28 3.65 -7.21
N ASN A 224 20.58 2.39 -7.52
CA ASN A 224 21.49 2.05 -8.61
C ASN A 224 20.83 2.28 -9.98
N TYR A 225 19.53 1.99 -10.07
CA TYR A 225 18.74 2.12 -11.30
C TYR A 225 17.47 2.92 -11.03
N VAL A 226 17.15 3.86 -11.92
CA VAL A 226 15.85 4.52 -11.98
C VAL A 226 15.15 4.06 -13.25
N VAL A 227 14.04 3.36 -13.09
CA VAL A 227 13.22 2.86 -14.19
C VAL A 227 12.05 3.83 -14.38
N GLN A 228 12.11 4.61 -15.46
CA GLN A 228 11.14 5.66 -15.75
C GLN A 228 10.13 5.18 -16.79
N LEU A 229 8.89 4.94 -16.36
CA LEU A 229 7.79 4.54 -17.24
C LEU A 229 7.12 5.77 -17.84
N SER A 230 7.02 5.80 -19.17
CA SER A 230 6.40 6.87 -19.94
C SER A 230 5.29 6.34 -20.85
N GLY A 231 4.29 7.16 -21.13
CA GLY A 231 3.14 6.79 -21.96
C GLY A 231 2.87 7.79 -23.07
N ARG A 232 2.01 7.43 -24.02
CA ARG A 232 1.61 8.34 -25.10
C ARG A 232 0.94 9.60 -24.52
N GLY A 233 1.56 10.76 -24.75
CA GLY A 233 1.01 12.07 -24.38
C GLY A 233 1.28 12.57 -22.96
N ARG A 234 2.04 11.83 -22.13
CA ARG A 234 2.48 12.29 -20.81
C ARG A 234 4.01 12.31 -20.74
N THR A 235 4.59 13.47 -21.03
CA THR A 235 6.04 13.65 -20.98
C THR A 235 6.46 14.13 -19.60
N MET A 236 7.43 13.43 -19.03
CA MET A 236 8.15 13.80 -17.81
C MET A 236 9.62 13.97 -18.21
N SER A 237 10.32 14.92 -17.59
CA SER A 237 11.76 15.08 -17.79
C SER A 237 12.49 13.76 -17.52
N ALA A 238 13.51 13.46 -18.32
CA ALA A 238 14.34 12.29 -18.09
C ALA A 238 15.12 12.50 -16.78
N LEU A 239 14.83 11.66 -15.79
CA LEU A 239 15.51 11.70 -14.48
C LEU A 239 16.88 11.05 -14.59
N THR A 240 17.78 11.59 -15.42
CA THR A 240 19.17 11.15 -15.49
C THR A 240 19.89 11.49 -14.20
N SER A 241 21.03 10.84 -13.93
CA SER A 241 21.90 11.20 -12.80
C SER A 241 22.26 12.69 -12.84
N GLU A 242 22.62 13.22 -14.01
CA GLU A 242 22.93 14.63 -14.20
C GLU A 242 21.73 15.55 -13.89
N TYR A 243 20.53 15.22 -14.39
CA TYR A 243 19.33 15.98 -14.10
C TYR A 243 19.05 16.06 -12.59
N VAL A 244 19.14 14.93 -11.90
CA VAL A 244 18.95 14.84 -10.45
C VAL A 244 20.04 15.58 -9.69
N GLU A 245 21.28 15.68 -10.17
CA GLU A 245 22.32 16.48 -9.51
C GLU A 245 22.15 17.99 -9.68
N LEU A 246 21.65 18.42 -10.84
CA LEU A 246 21.52 19.84 -11.21
C LEU A 246 20.18 20.47 -10.81
N THR A 247 19.16 19.66 -10.55
CA THR A 247 17.80 20.15 -10.19
C THR A 247 17.66 20.27 -8.68
N ASP A 248 17.15 21.39 -8.15
CA ASP A 248 16.79 21.46 -6.73
C ASP A 248 15.61 20.51 -6.44
N GLY A 249 15.60 19.83 -5.30
CA GLY A 249 14.41 19.14 -4.80
C GLY A 249 13.59 20.05 -3.88
N LEU A 250 12.59 19.51 -3.19
CA LEU A 250 11.86 20.27 -2.17
C LEU A 250 12.77 20.57 -0.98
N TYR A 251 13.51 19.57 -0.51
CA TYR A 251 14.35 19.65 0.69
C TYR A 251 15.85 19.46 0.41
N THR A 252 16.23 18.92 -0.74
CA THR A 252 17.63 18.78 -1.13
C THR A 252 18.06 19.84 -2.16
N LYS A 253 19.32 20.32 -2.06
CA LYS A 253 19.87 21.34 -2.98
C LYS A 253 20.82 20.73 -4.01
N SER A 254 20.81 21.29 -5.22
CA SER A 254 21.73 20.95 -6.31
C SER A 254 23.20 21.19 -5.96
N LYS A 255 24.10 20.40 -6.58
CA LYS A 255 25.56 20.51 -6.37
C LYS A 255 26.15 21.85 -6.84
N THR A 256 25.54 22.50 -7.84
CA THR A 256 25.97 23.81 -8.36
C THR A 256 25.84 24.92 -7.32
N LYS A 257 24.75 24.94 -6.54
CA LYS A 257 24.57 25.91 -5.44
C LYS A 257 25.50 25.65 -4.24
N ARG A 258 25.89 24.40 -3.98
CA ARG A 258 26.90 24.09 -2.94
C ARG A 258 28.26 24.70 -3.26
N ARG A 259 28.66 24.77 -4.54
CA ARG A 259 29.94 25.38 -4.96
C ARG A 259 29.99 26.91 -4.92
N HIS A 260 28.85 27.60 -5.01
CA HIS A 260 28.81 29.08 -5.02
C HIS A 260 28.69 29.72 -3.63
N ARG A 261 28.57 28.95 -2.54
CA ARG A 261 28.74 29.44 -1.16
C ARG A 261 30.22 29.46 -0.75
N GLY A 262 31.07 30.03 -1.59
CA GLY A 262 32.52 30.18 -1.38
C GLY A 262 32.91 31.62 -1.04
N PHE A 263 32.17 32.28 -0.15
CA PHE A 263 32.59 33.52 0.50
C PHE A 263 32.49 33.32 2.00
N GLU A 264 33.65 33.35 2.67
CA GLU A 264 33.79 33.40 4.12
C GLU A 264 33.06 34.63 4.66
N ILE A 265 32.05 34.40 5.50
CA ILE A 265 31.55 35.36 6.48
C ILE A 265 31.46 34.58 7.78
N GLU A 266 32.24 35.02 8.78
CA GLU A 266 32.22 34.50 10.14
C GLU A 266 30.81 34.60 10.74
N GLU A 267 30.41 33.50 11.38
CA GLU A 267 29.39 33.34 12.41
C GLU A 267 28.03 34.03 12.22
N PHE A 268 27.03 33.24 11.85
CA PHE A 268 25.75 33.16 12.59
C PHE A 268 25.01 31.86 12.21
N GLY A 269 25.24 30.80 13.00
CA GLY A 269 24.25 29.77 13.31
C GLY A 269 23.99 28.66 12.29
N ASP A 270 24.98 27.80 12.05
CA ASP A 270 24.71 26.38 11.82
C ASP A 270 23.97 25.84 13.05
N SER A 271 22.70 25.49 12.87
CA SER A 271 21.92 24.73 13.86
C SER A 271 21.28 23.53 13.16
N LEU A 272 22.17 22.65 12.70
CA LEU A 272 21.96 21.22 12.52
C LEU A 272 23.26 20.49 12.90
N GLU A 273 23.88 20.93 14.01
CA GLU A 273 24.78 20.07 14.76
C GLU A 273 23.91 19.05 15.49
N LEU A 274 23.89 17.84 14.94
CA LEU A 274 23.63 16.63 15.71
C LEU A 274 24.57 16.68 16.91
N THR A 275 24.03 16.84 18.10
CA THR A 275 24.78 16.68 19.34
C THR A 275 25.54 15.36 19.29
N ASP A 276 26.82 15.41 19.64
CA ASP A 276 27.83 14.35 19.58
C ASP A 276 27.57 13.11 20.48
N GLU A 277 26.31 12.73 20.70
CA GLU A 277 25.91 11.54 21.47
C GLU A 277 25.34 10.38 20.61
N ASP A 278 25.02 10.58 19.32
CA ASP A 278 24.45 9.54 18.45
C ASP A 278 25.43 9.01 17.39
N LYS A 279 26.61 8.59 17.82
CA LYS A 279 27.67 7.98 16.97
C LYS A 279 27.37 6.55 16.47
N ASP A 280 26.11 6.10 16.54
CA ASP A 280 25.66 4.79 16.05
C ASP A 280 24.65 4.85 14.87
N CYS A 281 24.38 6.02 14.30
CA CYS A 281 23.55 6.11 13.10
C CYS A 281 24.39 5.89 11.82
N CYS A 282 24.09 4.83 11.07
CA CYS A 282 24.60 4.63 9.71
C CYS A 282 24.42 5.92 8.88
N PRO A 283 25.49 6.53 8.36
CA PRO A 283 25.38 7.77 7.59
C PRO A 283 24.56 7.50 6.31
N VAL A 284 23.60 8.38 6.03
CA VAL A 284 22.84 8.35 4.77
C VAL A 284 23.85 8.30 3.62
N PRO A 285 23.76 7.33 2.69
CA PRO A 285 24.74 7.18 1.63
C PRO A 285 24.87 8.49 0.83
N ALA A 286 26.10 8.95 0.61
CA ALA A 286 26.34 10.03 -0.34
C ALA A 286 25.84 9.59 -1.72
N PHE A 287 24.99 10.38 -2.37
CA PHE A 287 24.44 10.05 -3.68
C PHE A 287 25.56 9.78 -4.71
N THR A 288 25.64 8.53 -5.18
CA THR A 288 26.70 8.05 -6.09
C THR A 288 26.31 8.10 -7.57
N GLY A 289 25.14 8.64 -7.89
CA GLY A 289 24.56 8.58 -9.24
C GLY A 289 23.83 7.27 -9.53
N HIS A 290 23.06 7.26 -10.62
CA HIS A 290 22.22 6.13 -11.03
C HIS A 290 22.14 5.98 -12.56
N LYS A 291 21.84 4.76 -13.03
CA LYS A 291 21.52 4.51 -14.44
C LYS A 291 20.02 4.71 -14.66
N LEU A 292 19.66 5.55 -15.65
CA LEU A 292 18.27 5.71 -16.09
C LEU A 292 17.92 4.64 -17.13
N ILE A 293 16.83 3.91 -16.90
CA ILE A 293 16.22 2.99 -17.86
C ILE A 293 14.85 3.57 -18.25
N ALA A 294 14.74 4.05 -19.49
CA ALA A 294 13.50 4.60 -20.01
C ALA A 294 12.63 3.48 -20.61
N VAL A 295 11.39 3.34 -20.12
CA VAL A 295 10.46 2.32 -20.57
C VAL A 295 9.23 2.98 -21.20
N HIS A 296 8.93 2.65 -22.45
CA HIS A 296 7.66 2.96 -23.08
C HIS A 296 6.59 1.98 -22.57
N SER A 297 5.60 2.48 -21.86
CA SER A 297 4.50 1.66 -21.36
C SER A 297 3.40 1.52 -22.40
N GLU A 298 3.05 0.27 -22.69
CA GLU A 298 1.89 -0.13 -23.49
C GLU A 298 0.80 -0.76 -22.61
N PHE A 299 0.93 -0.67 -21.29
CA PHE A 299 -0.07 -1.19 -20.37
C PHE A 299 -1.40 -0.43 -20.55
N ILE A 300 -2.48 -1.19 -20.65
CA ILE A 300 -3.82 -0.65 -20.88
C ILE A 300 -4.42 -0.24 -19.54
N CYS A 301 -5.03 0.94 -19.50
CA CYS A 301 -5.79 1.39 -18.36
C CYS A 301 -7.14 1.96 -18.81
N ASP A 302 -8.22 1.40 -18.28
CA ASP A 302 -9.59 1.86 -18.55
C ASP A 302 -10.00 3.06 -17.66
N LYS A 303 -9.08 3.55 -16.81
CA LYS A 303 -9.34 4.73 -15.96
C LYS A 303 -9.25 6.00 -16.79
N ASN A 304 -10.25 6.86 -16.61
CA ASN A 304 -10.32 8.23 -17.11
C ASN A 304 -10.66 9.17 -15.95
N GLU A 305 -10.67 10.48 -16.21
CA GLU A 305 -10.90 11.49 -15.17
C GLU A 305 -12.25 11.31 -14.43
N LYS A 306 -13.28 10.84 -15.14
CA LYS A 306 -14.63 10.65 -14.58
C LYS A 306 -14.72 9.44 -13.65
N ASN A 307 -13.98 8.37 -13.92
CA ASN A 307 -14.09 7.11 -13.18
C ASN A 307 -12.90 6.86 -12.22
N ARG A 308 -11.79 7.60 -12.35
CA ARG A 308 -10.54 7.36 -11.59
C ARG A 308 -10.77 7.34 -10.09
N ALA A 309 -11.48 8.34 -9.54
CA ALA A 309 -11.73 8.43 -8.12
C ALA A 309 -12.51 7.21 -7.60
N LYS A 310 -13.54 6.78 -8.35
CA LYS A 310 -14.35 5.60 -8.03
C LYS A 310 -13.52 4.32 -8.03
N TYR A 311 -12.72 4.08 -9.09
CA TYR A 311 -11.87 2.89 -9.15
C TYR A 311 -10.82 2.87 -8.06
N ASN A 312 -10.15 4.00 -7.79
CA ASN A 312 -9.15 4.09 -6.74
C ASN A 312 -9.77 3.81 -5.37
N LYS A 313 -11.01 4.27 -5.12
CA LYS A 313 -11.75 3.92 -3.90
C LYS A 313 -12.02 2.41 -3.82
N ILE A 314 -12.49 1.79 -4.89
CA ILE A 314 -12.75 0.34 -4.92
C ILE A 314 -11.48 -0.46 -4.60
N PHE A 315 -10.34 -0.12 -5.22
CA PHE A 315 -9.09 -0.84 -4.94
C PHE A 315 -8.63 -0.72 -3.49
N ARG A 316 -8.80 0.45 -2.87
CA ARG A 316 -8.50 0.65 -1.45
C ARG A 316 -9.45 -0.09 -0.54
N ASP A 317 -10.75 -0.06 -0.85
CA ASP A 317 -11.76 -0.79 -0.09
C ASP A 317 -11.43 -2.30 -0.12
N LEU A 318 -11.03 -2.82 -1.29
CA LEU A 318 -10.59 -4.21 -1.45
C LEU A 318 -9.30 -4.51 -0.67
N ALA A 319 -8.32 -3.60 -0.67
CA ALA A 319 -7.09 -3.80 0.11
C ALA A 319 -7.38 -3.91 1.62
N VAL A 320 -8.28 -3.06 2.15
CA VAL A 320 -8.74 -3.13 3.54
C VAL A 320 -9.49 -4.43 3.81
N LEU A 321 -10.40 -4.84 2.92
CA LEU A 321 -11.13 -6.10 3.07
C LEU A 321 -10.19 -7.33 2.99
N GLY A 322 -9.22 -7.30 2.07
CA GLY A 322 -8.19 -8.33 1.95
C GLY A 322 -7.41 -8.49 3.24
N TYR A 323 -6.98 -7.38 3.85
CA TYR A 323 -6.32 -7.41 5.16
C TYR A 323 -7.22 -7.96 6.26
N LEU A 324 -8.45 -7.47 6.40
CA LEU A 324 -9.39 -7.91 7.44
C LEU A 324 -9.80 -9.37 7.29
N SER A 325 -9.73 -9.92 6.07
CA SER A 325 -10.04 -11.32 5.83
C SER A 325 -9.11 -12.29 6.54
N GLN A 326 -7.92 -11.84 6.98
CA GLN A 326 -7.00 -12.62 7.80
C GLN A 326 -7.55 -12.96 9.20
N MET A 327 -8.62 -12.30 9.65
CA MET A 327 -9.32 -12.66 10.89
C MET A 327 -10.20 -13.90 10.73
N MET A 328 -10.43 -14.38 9.50
CA MET A 328 -11.24 -15.56 9.26
C MET A 328 -10.43 -16.84 9.54
N PRO A 329 -11.03 -17.86 10.16
CA PRO A 329 -10.34 -19.12 10.40
C PRO A 329 -9.95 -19.79 9.08
N PRO A 330 -8.83 -20.52 9.04
CA PRO A 330 -8.49 -21.34 7.87
C PRO A 330 -9.60 -22.37 7.62
N VAL A 331 -9.95 -22.58 6.35
CA VAL A 331 -11.00 -23.52 5.91
C VAL A 331 -10.67 -24.95 6.38
N PRO A 332 -11.67 -25.75 6.78
CA PRO A 332 -13.12 -25.53 6.62
C PRO A 332 -13.81 -25.03 7.89
N GLY A 333 -14.14 -23.74 7.93
CA GLY A 333 -14.99 -23.14 8.95
C GLY A 333 -16.09 -22.27 8.31
N PRO A 334 -17.26 -22.11 8.95
CA PRO A 334 -18.28 -21.19 8.47
C PRO A 334 -17.74 -19.75 8.50
N LEU A 335 -17.99 -18.99 7.45
CA LEU A 335 -17.70 -17.56 7.46
C LEU A 335 -18.54 -16.87 8.53
N THR A 336 -17.89 -16.06 9.36
CA THR A 336 -18.55 -15.28 10.40
C THR A 336 -18.45 -13.80 10.06
N PRO A 337 -19.54 -13.02 10.18
CA PRO A 337 -19.48 -11.58 10.02
C PRO A 337 -18.50 -10.94 11.01
N LEU A 338 -17.84 -9.84 10.63
CA LEU A 338 -16.92 -9.14 11.53
C LEU A 338 -17.55 -8.73 12.88
N HIS A 339 -18.85 -8.41 12.90
CA HIS A 339 -19.53 -8.02 14.14
C HIS A 339 -19.76 -9.18 15.12
N SER A 340 -19.68 -10.44 14.68
CA SER A 340 -19.80 -11.59 15.58
C SER A 340 -18.47 -12.00 16.20
N LEU A 341 -17.35 -11.43 15.74
CA LEU A 341 -16.04 -11.68 16.32
C LEU A 341 -15.91 -11.01 17.69
N THR A 342 -15.25 -11.69 18.62
CA THR A 342 -14.97 -11.13 19.95
C THR A 342 -13.82 -10.13 19.86
N PRO A 343 -14.00 -8.86 20.26
CA PRO A 343 -12.93 -7.87 20.24
C PRO A 343 -11.94 -8.08 21.40
N TYR A 344 -10.71 -7.64 21.20
CA TYR A 344 -9.74 -7.46 22.28
C TYR A 344 -10.13 -6.26 23.14
N GLN A 345 -9.98 -6.39 24.45
CA GLN A 345 -10.19 -5.30 25.40
C GLN A 345 -8.84 -4.66 25.74
N VAL A 346 -8.71 -3.35 25.51
CA VAL A 346 -7.48 -2.60 25.75
C VAL A 346 -7.78 -1.44 26.70
N PRO A 347 -7.17 -1.39 27.89
CA PRO A 347 -7.35 -0.28 28.82
C PRO A 347 -6.88 1.06 28.25
N PHE A 348 -7.58 2.16 28.59
CA PHE A 348 -7.21 3.50 28.11
C PHE A 348 -5.78 3.92 28.45
N ASN A 349 -5.27 3.49 29.61
CA ASN A 349 -3.93 3.82 30.08
C ASN A 349 -2.85 2.86 29.56
N ALA A 350 -3.21 1.82 28.80
CA ALA A 350 -2.25 0.88 28.23
C ALA A 350 -1.65 1.38 26.91
N VAL A 351 -2.30 2.35 26.24
CA VAL A 351 -1.92 2.81 24.91
C VAL A 351 -1.96 4.33 24.79
N ALA A 352 -1.02 4.87 24.02
CA ALA A 352 -1.06 6.21 23.48
C ALA A 352 -2.17 6.32 22.43
N LEU A 353 -2.65 7.53 22.20
CA LEU A 353 -3.64 7.83 21.19
C LEU A 353 -3.31 9.13 20.46
N ARG A 354 -3.35 9.09 19.12
CA ARG A 354 -3.21 10.27 18.26
C ARG A 354 -4.14 10.19 17.07
N ILE A 355 -4.84 11.28 16.77
CA ILE A 355 -5.50 11.49 15.49
C ILE A 355 -4.48 12.15 14.55
N THR A 356 -4.01 11.44 13.54
CA THR A 356 -2.88 11.91 12.71
C THR A 356 -3.30 12.86 11.61
N HIS A 357 -4.59 12.89 11.28
CA HIS A 357 -5.12 13.58 10.11
C HIS A 357 -5.81 14.91 10.40
N ALA A 358 -6.06 15.23 11.67
CA ALA A 358 -6.70 16.46 12.11
C ALA A 358 -6.38 16.74 13.58
N ASP A 359 -6.35 18.02 13.96
CA ASP A 359 -6.28 18.41 15.37
C ASP A 359 -7.67 18.34 16.00
N VAL A 360 -7.83 17.42 16.93
CA VAL A 360 -9.10 17.15 17.61
C VAL A 360 -8.99 17.56 19.07
N ALA A 361 -9.96 18.33 19.56
CA ALA A 361 -10.01 18.71 20.97
C ALA A 361 -10.07 17.45 21.86
N PRO A 362 -9.38 17.41 23.01
CA PRO A 362 -9.36 16.23 23.89
C PRO A 362 -10.74 15.72 24.29
N SER A 363 -11.74 16.61 24.39
CA SER A 363 -13.13 16.26 24.70
C SER A 363 -13.84 15.44 23.61
N HIS A 364 -13.39 15.50 22.36
CA HIS A 364 -14.00 14.82 21.21
C HIS A 364 -13.17 13.64 20.69
N ILE A 365 -11.98 13.39 21.28
CA ILE A 365 -11.03 12.43 20.71
C ILE A 365 -11.59 11.01 20.69
N LEU A 366 -12.28 10.58 21.75
CA LEU A 366 -12.90 9.26 21.80
C LEU A 366 -14.05 9.12 20.80
N CYS A 367 -14.76 10.21 20.49
CA CYS A 367 -15.75 10.21 19.41
C CYS A 367 -15.11 9.99 18.04
N ALA A 368 -13.92 10.57 17.80
CA ALA A 368 -13.17 10.37 16.56
C ALA A 368 -12.57 8.95 16.44
N VAL A 369 -12.25 8.31 17.57
CA VAL A 369 -11.72 6.94 17.59
C VAL A 369 -12.82 5.90 17.40
N ASN A 370 -14.02 6.14 17.93
CA ASN A 370 -15.11 5.19 17.80
C ASN A 370 -15.44 4.93 16.33
N ALA A 371 -15.64 3.67 15.94
CA ALA A 371 -15.87 3.26 14.55
C ALA A 371 -14.74 3.59 13.56
N SER A 372 -13.51 3.81 14.02
CA SER A 372 -12.39 4.21 13.16
C SER A 372 -11.47 3.04 12.79
N TRP A 373 -10.75 3.23 11.69
CA TRP A 373 -9.59 2.43 11.32
C TRP A 373 -8.39 2.88 12.14
N VAL A 374 -7.80 1.94 12.88
CA VAL A 374 -6.70 2.25 13.81
C VAL A 374 -5.42 1.53 13.40
N GLY A 375 -4.31 2.26 13.33
CA GLY A 375 -2.96 1.71 13.26
C GLY A 375 -2.50 1.28 14.65
N LEU A 376 -2.08 0.02 14.76
CA LEU A 376 -1.58 -0.59 15.99
C LEU A 376 -0.06 -0.46 16.00
N CYS A 377 0.45 0.49 16.79
CA CYS A 377 1.83 0.96 16.70
C CYS A 377 2.60 0.73 18.00
N LYS A 378 3.93 0.73 17.86
CA LYS A 378 4.90 0.64 18.94
C LYS A 378 5.79 1.89 18.94
N ILE A 379 5.69 2.69 20.00
CA ILE A 379 6.56 3.84 20.29
C ILE A 379 7.60 3.47 21.37
N VAL A 380 8.73 4.16 21.37
CA VAL A 380 9.83 3.93 22.33
C VAL A 380 9.57 4.65 23.67
N ASP A 381 8.77 5.72 23.66
CA ASP A 381 8.57 6.58 24.82
C ASP A 381 7.89 5.86 25.99
N ASP A 382 8.39 6.13 27.21
CA ASP A 382 7.80 5.62 28.44
C ASP A 382 6.48 6.34 28.73
N MET A 383 5.39 5.62 28.56
CA MET A 383 4.02 6.12 28.65
C MET A 383 3.55 6.30 30.11
N LYS A 384 4.37 6.98 30.92
CA LYS A 384 4.07 7.30 32.32
C LYS A 384 3.47 8.70 32.39
N GLY A 385 2.18 8.81 32.64
CA GLY A 385 1.59 10.14 32.80
C GLY A 385 0.15 10.25 33.28
N TYR A 386 -0.72 9.25 33.09
CA TYR A 386 -2.13 9.39 33.46
C TYR A 386 -2.74 8.05 33.90
N THR A 387 -3.28 8.01 35.11
CA THR A 387 -3.85 6.77 35.68
C THR A 387 -5.33 6.57 35.35
N ARG A 388 -6.00 7.53 34.69
CA ARG A 388 -7.47 7.54 34.57
C ARG A 388 -8.05 7.78 33.17
N GLY A 389 -7.28 8.21 32.18
CA GLY A 389 -7.79 8.57 30.85
C GLY A 389 -6.87 8.13 29.71
N PRO A 390 -7.30 8.35 28.45
CA PRO A 390 -6.48 8.02 27.27
C PRO A 390 -5.21 8.87 27.26
N ILE A 391 -4.07 8.26 26.95
CA ILE A 391 -2.80 8.99 26.90
C ILE A 391 -2.68 9.64 25.53
N LEU A 392 -2.70 10.98 25.46
CA LEU A 392 -2.74 11.69 24.18
C LEU A 392 -1.36 12.16 23.77
N LEU A 393 -0.96 11.84 22.53
CA LEU A 393 0.30 12.34 21.97
C LEU A 393 0.12 13.76 21.40
N ALA A 394 1.09 14.62 21.69
CA ALA A 394 1.10 16.00 21.21
C ALA A 394 1.44 16.10 19.72
N GLN A 395 2.30 15.21 19.21
CA GLN A 395 2.79 15.21 17.83
C GLN A 395 2.57 13.83 17.18
N ASN A 396 2.70 13.77 15.86
CA ASN A 396 2.62 12.51 15.12
C ASN A 396 3.96 11.76 15.26
N PRO A 397 4.00 10.58 15.91
CA PRO A 397 5.25 9.84 16.06
C PRO A 397 5.62 9.12 14.76
N ILE A 398 6.91 9.11 14.41
CA ILE A 398 7.46 8.16 13.44
C ILE A 398 7.80 6.88 14.21
N CYS A 399 7.00 5.84 14.02
CA CYS A 399 7.08 4.63 14.83
C CYS A 399 6.62 3.38 14.06
N ASP A 400 6.93 2.22 14.61
CA ASP A 400 6.61 0.94 13.97
C ASP A 400 5.10 0.69 14.02
N CYS A 401 4.48 0.51 12.86
CA CYS A 401 3.12 0.01 12.74
C CYS A 401 3.15 -1.51 12.57
N LEU A 402 2.65 -2.25 13.55
CA LEU A 402 2.65 -3.71 13.55
C LEU A 402 1.46 -4.26 12.75
N GLY A 403 0.38 -3.49 12.66
CA GLY A 403 -0.82 -3.88 11.93
C GLY A 403 -1.95 -2.89 12.13
N PHE A 404 -3.16 -3.32 11.82
CA PHE A 404 -4.35 -2.48 11.85
C PHE A 404 -5.51 -3.18 12.51
N GLY A 405 -6.48 -2.38 12.96
CA GLY A 405 -7.73 -2.88 13.49
C GLY A 405 -8.88 -1.91 13.27
N ILE A 406 -10.05 -2.35 13.70
CA ILE A 406 -11.27 -1.54 13.81
C ILE A 406 -11.51 -1.30 15.29
N CYS A 407 -11.61 -0.04 15.69
CA CYS A 407 -12.12 0.29 17.02
C CYS A 407 -13.63 0.04 17.05
N ARG A 408 -14.00 -1.13 17.59
CA ARG A 408 -15.38 -1.63 17.65
C ARG A 408 -16.29 -0.81 18.55
N GLY A 409 -15.72 -0.27 19.61
CA GLY A 409 -16.49 0.46 20.60
C GLY A 409 -15.58 0.93 21.71
N ILE A 410 -16.11 1.85 22.48
CA ILE A 410 -15.42 2.47 23.60
C ILE A 410 -16.36 2.34 24.79
N ASP A 411 -15.90 1.64 25.82
CA ASP A 411 -16.60 1.54 27.10
C ASP A 411 -16.04 2.63 28.03
N MET A 412 -16.86 3.64 28.32
CA MET A 412 -16.47 4.76 29.18
C MET A 412 -16.50 4.41 30.66
N ASP A 413 -17.33 3.45 31.05
CA ASP A 413 -17.51 3.03 32.44
C ASP A 413 -16.33 2.16 32.88
N GLN A 414 -15.98 1.17 32.05
CA GLN A 414 -14.82 0.28 32.26
C GLN A 414 -13.51 0.86 31.73
N ARG A 415 -13.56 1.93 30.93
CA ARG A 415 -12.41 2.61 30.30
C ARG A 415 -11.60 1.67 29.39
N LEU A 416 -12.32 1.01 28.51
CA LEU A 416 -11.78 0.01 27.58
C LEU A 416 -12.04 0.42 26.13
N TYR A 417 -11.03 0.23 25.29
CA TYR A 417 -11.21 0.12 23.85
C TYR A 417 -11.54 -1.33 23.51
N HIS A 418 -12.50 -1.52 22.60
CA HIS A 418 -12.77 -2.81 21.98
C HIS A 418 -12.19 -2.81 20.57
N ILE A 419 -11.17 -3.62 20.30
CA ILE A 419 -10.46 -3.63 19.01
C ILE A 419 -10.61 -4.98 18.31
N LEU A 420 -11.01 -4.95 17.03
CA LEU A 420 -10.96 -6.11 16.14
C LEU A 420 -9.70 -6.00 15.26
N THR A 421 -8.85 -7.01 15.24
CA THR A 421 -7.62 -7.02 14.46
C THR A 421 -7.20 -8.44 14.06
N PRO A 422 -6.61 -8.63 12.87
CA PRO A 422 -5.92 -9.88 12.52
C PRO A 422 -4.52 -9.99 13.16
N LEU A 423 -4.04 -8.97 13.87
CA LEU A 423 -2.72 -9.01 14.50
C LEU A 423 -2.68 -10.10 15.58
N PRO A 424 -1.67 -11.00 15.55
CA PRO A 424 -1.62 -12.12 16.46
C PRO A 424 -1.29 -11.66 17.90
N PRO A 425 -1.74 -12.39 18.93
CA PRO A 425 -1.59 -11.99 20.33
C PRO A 425 -0.15 -11.72 20.78
N GLU A 426 0.84 -12.40 20.19
CA GLU A 426 2.26 -12.23 20.49
C GLU A 426 2.75 -10.82 20.15
N GLU A 427 2.28 -10.28 19.03
CA GLU A 427 2.64 -8.93 18.57
C GLU A 427 1.75 -7.86 19.19
N LEU A 428 0.48 -8.18 19.44
CA LEU A 428 -0.46 -7.27 20.06
C LEU A 428 0.02 -6.81 21.46
N LYS A 429 0.76 -7.65 22.18
CA LYS A 429 1.41 -7.31 23.46
C LYS A 429 2.45 -6.19 23.34
N ALA A 430 3.05 -6.00 22.17
CA ALA A 430 4.04 -4.96 21.93
C ALA A 430 3.40 -3.62 21.52
N VAL A 431 2.10 -3.60 21.24
CA VAL A 431 1.37 -2.38 20.87
C VAL A 431 1.16 -1.52 22.10
N ASN A 432 1.67 -0.29 22.05
CA ASN A 432 1.51 0.73 23.09
C ASN A 432 1.00 2.07 22.53
N CYS A 433 0.60 2.13 21.26
CA CYS A 433 0.10 3.34 20.61
C CYS A 433 -0.97 3.02 19.55
N LEU A 434 -2.06 3.79 19.56
CA LEU A 434 -3.13 3.78 18.57
C LEU A 434 -3.06 5.06 17.73
N LEU A 435 -2.87 4.91 16.42
CA LEU A 435 -2.88 6.02 15.48
C LEU A 435 -4.13 5.99 14.61
N VAL A 436 -4.90 7.07 14.57
CA VAL A 436 -6.13 7.17 13.77
C VAL A 436 -5.93 8.11 12.59
N GLY A 437 -5.89 7.54 11.40
CA GLY A 437 -5.79 8.27 10.13
C GLY A 437 -7.14 8.58 9.49
N ALA A 438 -7.08 9.14 8.29
CA ALA A 438 -8.21 9.42 7.39
C ALA A 438 -8.50 8.25 6.43
N ILE A 439 -8.06 7.03 6.75
CA ILE A 439 -8.37 5.84 5.96
C ILE A 439 -9.78 5.35 6.35
N PRO A 440 -10.76 5.37 5.43
CA PRO A 440 -12.12 4.97 5.78
C PRO A 440 -12.25 3.45 5.85
N ILE A 441 -13.06 2.97 6.79
CA ILE A 441 -13.52 1.59 6.77
C ILE A 441 -14.54 1.43 5.63
N PRO A 442 -14.42 0.40 4.76
CA PRO A 442 -15.37 0.14 3.69
C PRO A 442 -16.83 0.14 4.19
N HIS A 443 -17.68 0.99 3.61
CA HIS A 443 -19.07 1.14 4.07
C HIS A 443 -19.89 -0.16 4.11
N CYS A 444 -19.55 -1.15 3.28
CA CYS A 444 -20.22 -2.44 3.30
C CYS A 444 -19.97 -3.24 4.58
N ILE A 445 -18.90 -2.95 5.32
CA ILE A 445 -18.68 -3.48 6.67
C ILE A 445 -19.75 -2.97 7.62
N PHE A 446 -20.37 -1.80 7.40
CA PHE A 446 -21.43 -1.30 8.29
C PHE A 446 -22.83 -1.59 7.71
N LYS A 447 -23.07 -1.21 6.46
CA LYS A 447 -24.44 -1.11 5.91
C LYS A 447 -25.01 -2.42 5.36
N LYS A 448 -24.17 -3.44 5.13
CA LYS A 448 -24.55 -4.66 4.40
C LYS A 448 -24.09 -5.94 5.10
N GLN A 449 -24.12 -5.96 6.43
CA GLN A 449 -23.82 -7.16 7.21
C GLN A 449 -25.08 -8.03 7.34
N PRO A 450 -25.00 -9.34 7.03
CA PRO A 450 -26.05 -10.32 7.35
C PRO A 450 -26.12 -10.54 8.85
N GLY A 451 -27.31 -10.55 9.42
CA GLY A 451 -27.51 -10.69 10.87
C GLY A 451 -28.54 -9.70 11.39
N PRO A 452 -28.22 -8.88 12.40
CA PRO A 452 -29.23 -8.22 13.22
C PRO A 452 -30.10 -7.22 12.41
N GLU A 453 -31.42 -7.39 12.52
CA GLU A 453 -32.41 -6.36 12.20
C GLU A 453 -32.47 -5.39 13.40
N GLY A 454 -32.18 -4.10 13.17
CA GLY A 454 -32.19 -3.07 14.22
C GLY A 454 -31.10 -2.01 14.07
N THR A 455 -30.75 -1.34 15.17
CA THR A 455 -29.68 -0.34 15.22
C THR A 455 -28.33 -0.99 14.89
N ILE A 456 -27.72 -0.55 13.80
CA ILE A 456 -26.43 -1.08 13.34
C ILE A 456 -25.33 -0.45 14.21
N PRO A 457 -24.41 -1.24 14.82
CA PRO A 457 -23.22 -0.68 15.45
C PRO A 457 -22.51 0.27 14.48
N TYR A 458 -21.89 1.35 14.97
CA TYR A 458 -21.13 2.32 14.16
C TYR A 458 -21.93 3.27 13.25
N VAL A 459 -23.26 3.10 13.13
CA VAL A 459 -24.09 3.93 12.25
C VAL A 459 -25.00 4.81 13.10
N THR A 460 -24.85 6.11 12.95
CA THR A 460 -25.63 7.12 13.70
C THR A 460 -25.84 8.32 12.80
N THR A 461 -27.07 8.84 12.79
CA THR A 461 -27.48 10.02 12.01
C THR A 461 -27.19 11.34 12.72
N ASP A 462 -26.80 11.28 13.99
CA ASP A 462 -26.92 12.42 14.90
C ASP A 462 -25.59 13.15 15.14
N TYR A 463 -24.51 12.76 14.45
CA TYR A 463 -23.20 13.37 14.61
C TYR A 463 -22.97 14.56 13.67
N ASN A 464 -22.38 15.62 14.21
CA ASN A 464 -21.93 16.77 13.42
C ASN A 464 -20.61 16.44 12.71
N LEU A 465 -20.70 16.08 11.44
CA LEU A 465 -19.57 15.72 10.59
C LEU A 465 -18.70 16.91 10.16
N LYS A 466 -19.05 18.14 10.58
CA LYS A 466 -18.20 19.32 10.39
C LYS A 466 -17.09 19.44 11.44
N LEU A 467 -17.06 18.55 12.44
CA LEU A 467 -16.03 18.55 13.47
C LEU A 467 -14.73 17.91 12.96
N PRO A 468 -13.55 18.46 13.29
CA PRO A 468 -12.26 17.85 13.00
C PRO A 468 -12.18 16.41 13.53
N GLY A 469 -11.63 15.49 12.72
CA GLY A 469 -11.44 14.09 13.09
C GLY A 469 -12.66 13.17 12.89
N ALA A 470 -13.80 13.70 12.45
CA ALA A 470 -14.94 12.88 12.07
C ALA A 470 -14.66 12.12 10.75
N SER A 471 -14.96 10.82 10.71
CA SER A 471 -14.93 10.01 9.49
C SER A 471 -16.07 10.38 8.51
N GLU A 472 -15.96 10.01 7.23
CA GLU A 472 -16.97 10.29 6.19
C GLU A 472 -18.42 9.87 6.58
N LYS A 473 -19.44 10.46 5.93
CA LYS A 473 -20.88 10.14 6.12
C LYS A 473 -21.17 8.63 6.02
N ILE A 474 -21.31 7.95 7.15
CA ILE A 474 -21.87 6.59 7.24
C ILE A 474 -23.32 6.73 7.74
N GLY A 475 -24.25 7.15 6.86
CA GLY A 475 -25.63 7.46 7.27
C GLY A 475 -26.71 6.71 6.49
N ASP A 476 -26.77 6.89 5.16
CA ASP A 476 -27.96 6.41 4.45
C ASP A 476 -27.80 5.00 3.88
N ARG A 477 -28.75 4.11 4.17
CA ARG A 477 -29.00 2.97 3.28
C ARG A 477 -29.38 3.57 1.93
N GLU A 478 -28.50 3.48 0.93
CA GLU A 478 -28.95 3.58 -0.45
C GLU A 478 -29.84 2.36 -0.70
N TYR A 479 -31.15 2.54 -0.53
CA TYR A 479 -32.14 1.59 -1.00
C TYR A 479 -31.94 1.43 -2.51
N GLU A 480 -32.04 0.18 -2.95
CA GLU A 480 -31.91 -0.24 -4.34
C GLU A 480 -32.68 0.66 -5.31
N HIS A 481 -31.95 1.46 -6.08
CA HIS A 481 -32.43 1.98 -7.37
C HIS A 481 -31.35 1.96 -8.45
N SER A 482 -30.35 1.08 -8.33
CA SER A 482 -29.31 0.90 -9.36
C SER A 482 -29.26 -0.50 -9.99
N PHE A 483 -30.28 -1.33 -9.76
CA PHE A 483 -30.54 -2.55 -10.53
C PHE A 483 -31.78 -2.39 -11.43
N LEU A 484 -31.75 -1.43 -12.36
CA LEU A 484 -32.65 -1.38 -13.52
C LEU A 484 -31.98 -0.56 -14.63
N GLY A 485 -30.99 -1.17 -15.28
CA GLY A 485 -30.25 -0.56 -16.38
C GLY A 485 -29.70 -1.54 -17.41
N TYR A 486 -29.98 -2.84 -17.30
CA TYR A 486 -29.81 -3.77 -18.42
C TYR A 486 -31.10 -3.76 -19.24
N LYS A 487 -31.32 -2.69 -20.02
CA LYS A 487 -32.32 -2.75 -21.10
C LYS A 487 -31.76 -3.66 -22.18
N SER A 488 -32.34 -4.87 -22.27
CA SER A 488 -32.20 -5.72 -23.44
C SER A 488 -32.65 -4.94 -24.67
N TYR A 489 -31.73 -4.59 -25.56
CA TYR A 489 -32.11 -4.28 -26.94
C TYR A 489 -32.51 -5.60 -27.61
N LYS A 490 -33.77 -5.99 -27.46
CA LYS A 490 -34.41 -6.89 -28.43
C LYS A 490 -34.66 -6.05 -29.69
N ARG A 491 -33.84 -6.28 -30.73
CA ARG A 491 -34.17 -5.83 -32.09
C ARG A 491 -35.48 -6.53 -32.51
N LYS A 492 -36.48 -5.75 -32.87
CA LYS A 492 -37.46 -6.15 -33.88
C LYS A 492 -36.80 -6.09 -35.25
#